data_AF-A0AAV8ZLS1-F1
#
_entry.id   AF-A0AAV8ZLS1-F1
#
_cell.length_a   1.000
_cell.length_b   1.000
_cell.length_c   1.000
_cell.angle_alpha   90.00
_cell.angle_beta   90.00
_cell.angle_gamma   90.00
#
_symmetry.space_group_name_H-M   'P 1'
#
loop_
_entity.id
_entity.type
_entity.pdbx_description
1 polymer ?
#
loop_
_entity_poly.entity_id
_entity_poly.type
_entity_poly.pdbx_seq_one_letter_code
_entity_poly.pdbx_strand_id
1 'polypeptide(L)'
;MKSNLINGTERDCASQKQERQNYYNEKWHAEFVIEDPYEEGCAKVNDKGARTTTTEHCYCKGDLCNSARRLGDSHFNILSAVISLILIRFLCSSI
;
A
#
# COMPACT_ATOMS: atom_id res chain seq x y z
N MET A 1 -11.85 -19.88 33.08
CA MET A 1 -11.73 -18.87 31.99
C MET A 1 -12.71 -19.23 30.88
N LYS A 2 -13.68 -18.37 30.54
CA LYS A 2 -14.56 -18.57 29.37
C LYS A 2 -13.85 -18.01 28.13
N SER A 3 -13.46 -18.85 27.16
CA SER A 3 -13.00 -18.37 25.86
C SER A 3 -14.17 -17.71 25.13
N ASN A 4 -13.93 -16.52 24.57
CA ASN A 4 -14.85 -15.98 23.58
C ASN A 4 -14.64 -16.80 22.30
N LEU A 5 -15.69 -17.44 21.81
CA LEU A 5 -15.62 -18.28 20.63
C LEU A 5 -15.51 -17.37 19.39
N ILE A 6 -14.42 -17.49 18.62
CA ILE A 6 -14.27 -16.76 17.36
C ILE A 6 -15.24 -17.36 16.36
N ASN A 7 -16.16 -16.55 15.84
CA ASN A 7 -17.08 -16.99 14.78
C ASN A 7 -16.45 -16.76 13.40
N GLY A 8 -15.76 -17.79 12.91
CA GLY A 8 -15.21 -17.82 11.56
C GLY A 8 -16.26 -18.22 10.53
N THR A 9 -16.36 -17.48 9.43
CA THR A 9 -17.14 -17.88 8.25
C THR A 9 -16.21 -17.81 7.06
N GLU A 10 -16.03 -18.93 6.38
CA GLU A 10 -15.32 -18.98 5.11
C GLU A 10 -16.17 -18.26 4.06
N ARG A 11 -15.54 -17.35 3.32
CA ARG A 11 -16.12 -16.73 2.14
C ARG A 11 -15.18 -17.10 1.01
N ASP A 12 -15.69 -17.88 0.06
CA ASP A 12 -14.96 -18.16 -1.17
C ASP A 12 -14.51 -16.86 -1.86
N CYS A 13 -13.55 -16.96 -2.78
CA CYS A 13 -13.07 -15.80 -3.53
C CYS A 13 -14.21 -15.17 -4.36
N ALA A 14 -14.63 -13.96 -4.02
CA ALA A 14 -15.53 -13.17 -4.84
C ALA A 14 -14.79 -12.61 -6.07
N SER A 15 -15.46 -12.53 -7.22
CA SER A 15 -14.91 -11.87 -8.42
C SER A 15 -14.62 -10.41 -8.10
N GLN A 16 -13.36 -9.99 -8.20
CA GLN A 16 -12.95 -8.59 -8.00
C GLN A 16 -13.15 -7.72 -9.25
N LYS A 17 -13.47 -8.35 -10.39
CA LYS A 17 -13.84 -7.66 -11.62
C LYS A 17 -15.36 -7.66 -11.77
N GLN A 18 -15.91 -6.49 -12.07
CA GLN A 18 -17.29 -6.35 -12.50
C GLN A 18 -17.30 -6.05 -14.00
N GLU A 19 -17.94 -6.92 -14.77
CA GLU A 19 -18.19 -6.70 -16.19
C GLU A 19 -19.52 -5.97 -16.36
N ARG A 20 -19.51 -4.83 -17.06
CA ARG A 20 -20.70 -4.03 -17.37
C ARG A 20 -20.77 -3.77 -18.87
N GLN A 21 -21.97 -3.52 -19.36
CA GLN A 21 -22.22 -3.09 -20.74
C GLN A 21 -22.66 -1.63 -20.72
N ASN A 22 -21.86 -0.75 -21.32
CA ASN A 22 -22.20 0.65 -21.47
C ASN A 22 -22.59 0.94 -22.91
N TYR A 23 -23.64 1.74 -23.10
CA TYR A 23 -24.11 2.15 -24.41
C TYR A 23 -23.70 3.58 -24.69
N TYR A 24 -22.81 3.76 -25.65
CA TYR A 24 -22.38 5.07 -26.15
C TYR A 24 -21.98 4.96 -27.62
N ASN A 25 -22.02 6.07 -28.37
CA ASN A 25 -21.74 6.08 -29.81
C ASN A 25 -22.53 5.03 -30.60
N GLU A 26 -23.81 4.86 -30.25
CA GLU A 26 -24.76 3.93 -30.88
C GLU A 26 -24.38 2.44 -30.79
N LYS A 27 -23.41 2.08 -29.94
CA LYS A 27 -22.91 0.71 -29.78
C LYS A 27 -22.82 0.30 -28.31
N TRP A 28 -22.92 -1.00 -28.08
CA TRP A 28 -22.64 -1.59 -26.77
C TRP A 28 -21.14 -1.83 -26.62
N HIS A 29 -20.61 -1.46 -25.47
CA HIS A 29 -19.21 -1.60 -25.11
C HIS A 29 -19.09 -2.37 -23.80
N ALA A 30 -18.32 -3.45 -23.83
CA ALA A 30 -17.95 -4.18 -22.62
C ALA A 30 -16.90 -3.39 -21.85
N GLU A 31 -17.18 -3.07 -20.60
CA GLU A 31 -16.28 -2.38 -19.69
C GLU A 31 -16.04 -3.22 -18.44
N PHE A 32 -14.79 -3.24 -17.98
CA PHE A 32 -14.40 -3.90 -16.74
C PHE A 32 -14.11 -2.85 -15.69
N VAL A 33 -14.84 -2.90 -14.58
CA VAL A 33 -14.61 -2.04 -13.42
C VAL A 33 -14.05 -2.91 -12.29
N ILE A 34 -12.93 -2.48 -11.73
CA ILE A 34 -12.38 -3.03 -10.49
C ILE A 34 -12.67 -1.97 -9.42
N GLU A 35 -13.53 -2.31 -8.47
CA GLU A 35 -13.86 -1.43 -7.36
C GLU A 35 -12.87 -1.65 -6.21
N ASP A 36 -12.47 -0.57 -5.55
CA ASP A 36 -11.58 -0.66 -4.39
C ASP A 36 -12.33 -1.33 -3.23
N PRO A 37 -11.75 -2.34 -2.56
CA PRO A 37 -12.42 -3.07 -1.48
C PRO A 37 -12.52 -2.29 -0.17
N TYR A 38 -11.79 -1.18 -0.05
CA TYR A 38 -11.71 -0.38 1.17
C TYR A 38 -11.89 1.09 0.86
N GLU A 39 -12.68 1.76 1.70
CA GLU A 39 -12.78 3.21 1.72
C GLU A 39 -11.53 3.81 2.37
N GLU A 40 -11.06 4.95 1.85
CA GLU A 40 -9.95 5.67 2.47
C GLU A 40 -10.36 6.21 3.84
N GLY A 41 -9.44 6.08 4.81
CA GLY A 41 -9.66 6.49 6.19
C GLY A 41 -9.39 5.37 7.19
N CYS A 42 -9.69 5.64 8.46
CA CYS A 42 -9.50 4.72 9.58
C CYS A 42 -10.83 4.23 10.13
N ALA A 43 -10.94 2.93 10.34
CA ALA A 43 -12.12 2.30 10.92
C ALA A 43 -11.75 1.25 11.97
N LYS A 44 -12.53 1.21 13.05
CA LYS A 44 -12.49 0.13 14.03
C LYS A 44 -13.41 -0.98 13.54
N VAL A 45 -12.81 -2.06 13.05
CA VAL A 45 -13.55 -3.21 12.52
C VAL A 45 -13.84 -4.17 13.67
N ASN A 46 -15.02 -4.80 13.67
CA ASN A 46 -15.35 -5.83 14.64
C ASN A 46 -14.39 -7.01 14.48
N ASP A 47 -13.59 -7.27 15.52
CA ASP A 47 -12.57 -8.32 15.56
C ASP A 47 -13.15 -9.75 15.71
N LYS A 48 -14.48 -9.88 15.63
CA LYS A 48 -15.23 -11.13 15.76
C LYS A 48 -15.00 -11.85 17.07
N GLY A 49 -14.74 -11.10 18.14
CA GLY A 49 -14.49 -11.64 19.48
C GLY A 49 -13.04 -12.10 19.69
N ALA A 50 -12.12 -11.67 18.83
CA ALA A 50 -10.69 -11.86 19.08
C ALA A 50 -10.32 -11.19 20.41
N ARG A 51 -9.47 -11.86 21.20
CA ARG A 51 -8.97 -11.31 22.47
C ARG A 51 -7.80 -10.36 22.22
N THR A 52 -8.02 -9.36 21.39
CA THR A 52 -7.03 -8.33 21.05
C THR A 52 -7.43 -7.00 21.68
N THR A 53 -6.45 -6.11 21.90
CA THR A 53 -6.77 -4.71 22.16
C THR A 53 -7.54 -4.13 20.97
N THR A 54 -8.38 -3.13 21.19
CA THR A 54 -9.12 -2.45 20.10
C THR A 54 -8.15 -2.07 18.99
N THR A 55 -8.34 -2.66 17.81
CA THR A 55 -7.47 -2.45 16.63
C THR A 55 -8.18 -1.52 15.66
N GLU A 56 -7.47 -0.52 15.18
CA GLU A 56 -7.93 0.41 14.16
C GLU A 56 -7.20 0.09 12.85
N HIS A 57 -7.96 0.00 11.76
CA HIS A 57 -7.43 -0.26 10.42
C HIS A 57 -7.55 1.01 9.59
N CYS A 58 -6.43 1.49 9.07
CA CYS A 58 -6.37 2.67 8.21
C CYS A 58 -5.97 2.26 6.80
N TYR A 59 -6.74 2.71 5.82
CA TYR A 59 -6.46 2.55 4.39
C TYR A 59 -6.29 3.92 3.75
N CYS A 60 -5.35 4.04 2.81
CA CYS A 60 -5.14 5.24 2.02
C CYS A 60 -4.72 4.84 0.61
N LYS A 61 -4.99 5.70 -0.39
CA LYS A 61 -4.59 5.46 -1.78
C LYS A 61 -3.24 6.09 -2.10
N GLY A 62 -2.51 5.42 -3.00
CA GLY A 62 -1.23 5.88 -3.52
C GLY A 62 -0.02 5.31 -2.79
N ASP A 63 1.14 5.42 -3.45
CA ASP A 63 2.37 4.82 -2.96
C ASP A 63 2.87 5.48 -1.68
N LEU A 64 3.03 4.66 -0.64
CA LEU A 64 3.58 5.06 0.65
C LEU A 64 2.75 6.17 1.34
N CYS A 65 1.45 6.23 1.08
CA CYS A 65 0.50 7.22 1.63
C CYS A 65 0.41 7.20 3.16
N ASN A 66 0.78 6.08 3.78
CA ASN A 66 0.84 5.90 5.23
C ASN A 66 2.11 6.51 5.86
N SER A 67 2.72 7.51 5.21
CA SER A 67 3.99 8.11 5.59
C SER A 67 5.15 7.10 5.70
N ALA A 68 5.06 6.00 4.96
CA ALA A 68 6.14 5.02 4.91
C ALA A 68 7.39 5.64 4.26
N ARG A 69 8.55 5.37 4.86
CA ARG A 69 9.82 5.94 4.42
C ARG A 69 10.16 5.45 3.00
N ARG A 70 10.42 6.40 2.09
CA ARG A 70 10.94 6.08 0.75
C ARG A 70 12.38 5.59 0.87
N LEU A 71 12.69 4.43 0.28
CA LEU A 71 14.06 3.90 0.21
C LEU A 71 15.04 4.84 -0.54
N GLY A 72 14.52 5.77 -1.36
CA GLY A 72 15.30 6.63 -2.25
C GLY A 72 15.83 7.96 -1.68
N ASP A 73 15.36 8.44 -0.52
CA ASP A 73 15.86 9.72 0.06
C ASP A 73 17.33 9.66 0.50
N SER A 74 17.91 8.46 0.54
CA SER A 74 19.29 8.20 0.98
C SER A 74 20.33 8.22 -0.14
N HIS A 75 19.94 8.22 -1.42
CA HIS A 75 20.87 7.91 -2.52
C HIS A 75 21.82 9.07 -2.87
N PHE A 76 21.40 10.32 -2.68
CA PHE A 76 22.25 11.49 -2.97
C PHE A 76 23.49 11.57 -2.06
N ASN A 77 23.37 11.10 -0.82
CA ASN A 77 24.47 11.17 0.15
C ASN A 77 25.62 10.21 -0.18
N ILE A 78 25.31 9.03 -0.71
CA ILE A 78 26.32 8.01 -1.02
C ILE A 78 27.15 8.44 -2.25
N LEU A 79 26.49 8.91 -3.31
CA LEU A 79 27.17 9.38 -4.51
C LEU A 79 28.06 10.60 -4.22
N SER A 80 27.57 11.55 -3.42
CA SER A 80 28.35 12.71 -2.99
C SER A 80 29.60 12.30 -2.21
N ALA A 81 29.48 11.39 -1.24
CA ALA A 81 30.62 10.92 -0.44
C ALA A 81 31.68 10.21 -1.29
N VAL A 82 31.26 9.36 -2.25
CA VAL A 82 32.19 8.66 -3.16
C VAL A 82 32.92 9.66 -4.06
N ILE A 83 32.22 10.64 -4.62
CA ILE A 83 32.84 11.68 -5.47
C ILE A 83 33.83 12.52 -4.64
N SER A 84 33.46 12.94 -3.43
CA SER A 84 34.35 13.69 -2.54
C SER A 84 35.61 12.90 -2.19
N LEU A 85 35.51 11.60 -1.89
CA LEU A 85 36.66 10.75 -1.60
C LEU A 85 37.59 10.61 -2.81
N ILE A 86 37.03 10.48 -4.02
CA ILE A 86 37.80 10.42 -5.26
C ILE A 86 38.53 11.74 -5.50
N LEU A 87 37.87 12.89 -5.33
CA LEU A 87 38.48 14.21 -5.50
C LEU A 87 39.60 14.47 -4.49
N ILE A 88 39.40 14.10 -3.21
CA ILE A 88 40.43 14.20 -2.17
C ILE A 88 41.66 13.36 -2.54
N ARG A 89 41.46 12.13 -3.04
CA ARG A 89 42.54 11.27 -3.52
C ARG A 89 43.31 11.93 -4.67
N PHE A 90 42.64 12.44 -5.70
CA PHE A 90 43.29 13.10 -6.84
C PHE A 90 44.09 14.35 -6.45
N LEU A 91 43.52 15.20 -5.59
CA LEU A 91 44.18 16.42 -5.12
C LEU A 91 45.38 16.13 -4.22
N CYS A 92 45.29 15.08 -3.37
CA CYS A 92 46.37 14.70 -2.46
C CYS A 92 47.49 13.89 -3.14
N SER A 93 47.24 13.29 -4.30
CA SER A 93 48.27 12.61 -5.11
C SER A 93 48.99 13.53 -6.10
N SER A 94 48.59 14.81 -6.18
CA SER A 94 49.19 15.82 -7.08
C SER A 94 50.03 16.87 -6.34
N ILE A 95 50.31 16.64 -5.04
CA ILE A 95 51.25 17.37 -4.17
C ILE A 95 52.37 16.39 -3.81
#